data_AF-A0A2M7VVF4-F1
#
_entry.id   AF-A0A2M7VVF4-F1
#
_cell.length_a   1.000
_cell.length_b   1.000
_cell.length_c   1.000
_cell.angle_alpha   90.00
_cell.angle_beta   90.00
_cell.angle_gamma   90.00
#
_symmetry.space_group_name_H-M   'P 1'
#
loop_
_entity.id
_entity.type
_entity.pdbx_description
1 polymer ?
#
loop_
_entity_poly.entity_id
_entity_poly.type
_entity_poly.pdbx_seq_one_letter_code
_entity_poly.pdbx_strand_id
1 'polypeptide(L)' 'MRNSLYIFFLISIFIFSCSKKEEVIPPDLGYDYAGLEVGRYIIYDVDSFYYDDFTDTIDTSYFKIKEVVDSKFTDLEG' A
#
# COMPACT_ATOMS: atom_id res chain seq x y z
N MET A 1 60.21 6.02 1.18
CA MET A 1 59.08 6.67 0.45
C MET A 1 58.27 5.68 -0.39
N ARG A 2 58.90 4.72 -1.10
CA ARG A 2 58.21 3.74 -1.96
C ARG A 2 57.20 2.83 -1.23
N ASN A 3 57.50 2.38 -0.01
CA ASN A 3 56.59 1.51 0.77
C ASN A 3 55.38 2.26 1.35
N SER A 4 55.51 3.57 1.61
CA SER A 4 54.40 4.40 2.09
C SER A 4 53.33 4.58 1.00
N LEU A 5 53.75 4.65 -0.27
CA LEU A 5 52.85 4.75 -1.42
C LEU A 5 51.95 3.52 -1.59
N TYR A 6 52.47 2.33 -1.31
CA TYR A 6 51.68 1.08 -1.36
C TYR A 6 50.63 1.02 -0.24
N ILE A 7 50.93 1.58 0.93
CA ILE A 7 49.98 1.65 2.04
C ILE A 7 48.82 2.60 1.71
N PHE A 8 49.11 3.76 1.11
CA PHE A 8 48.09 4.68 0.63
C PHE A 8 47.22 4.07 -0.48
N PHE A 9 47.83 3.32 -1.40
CA PHE A 9 47.10 2.62 -2.45
C PHE A 9 46.16 1.55 -1.88
N LEU A 10 46.61 0.79 -0.88
CA LEU A 10 45.82 -0.25 -0.24
C LEU A 10 44.65 0.33 0.57
N ILE A 11 44.87 1.45 1.28
CA ILE A 11 43.82 2.19 1.99
C ILE A 11 42.76 2.75 1.03
N SER A 12 43.17 3.21 -0.16
CA SER A 12 42.23 3.69 -1.19
C SER A 12 41.28 2.61 -1.67
N ILE A 13 41.71 1.34 -1.72
CA ILE A 13 40.83 0.24 -2.17
C ILE A 13 39.73 -0.04 -1.13
N PHE A 14 40.04 0.09 0.16
CA PHE A 14 39.07 -0.13 1.24
C PHE A 14 37.98 0.94 1.30
N ILE A 15 38.29 2.21 1.01
CA ILE A 15 37.30 3.31 1.03
C ILE A 15 36.35 3.31 -0.18
N PHE A 16 36.72 2.68 -1.30
CA PHE A 16 35.86 2.56 -2.49
C PHE A 16 35.07 1.24 -2.55
N SER A 17 35.27 0.31 -1.61
CA SER A 17 34.64 -1.02 -1.65
C SER A 17 33.21 -1.10 -1.10
N CYS A 18 32.61 0.02 -0.65
CA CYS A 18 31.27 0.01 -0.09
C CYS A 18 30.31 0.91 -0.87
N SER A 19 29.54 0.29 -1.77
CA SER A 19 28.28 0.84 -2.25
C SER A 19 27.45 -0.28 -2.88
N LYS A 20 26.75 -1.06 -2.05
CA LYS A 20 25.56 -1.79 -2.50
C LYS A 20 24.37 -0.85 -2.39
N LYS A 21 24.27 0.09 -3.34
CA LYS A 21 23.01 0.80 -3.60
C LYS A 21 22.23 -0.04 -4.60
N GLU A 22 21.91 -1.27 -4.23
CA GLU A 22 20.83 -1.95 -4.92
C GLU A 22 19.57 -1.34 -4.31
N GLU A 23 18.86 -0.53 -5.09
CA GLU A 23 17.45 -0.30 -4.81
C GLU A 23 16.82 -1.68 -4.85
N VAL A 24 16.59 -2.25 -3.67
CA VAL A 24 15.86 -3.50 -3.53
C VAL A 24 14.44 -3.15 -3.93
N ILE A 25 14.12 -3.31 -5.21
CA ILE A 25 12.75 -3.29 -5.68
C ILE A 25 12.15 -4.58 -5.11
N PRO A 26 11.26 -4.50 -4.11
CA PRO A 26 10.64 -5.70 -3.58
C PRO A 26 9.92 -6.40 -4.73
N PRO A 27 10.02 -7.74 -4.83
CA PRO A 27 9.27 -8.46 -5.85
C PRO A 27 7.77 -8.19 -5.65
N ASP A 28 7.06 -7.94 -6.75
CA ASP A 28 5.60 -7.88 -6.72
C ASP A 28 5.07 -9.28 -6.38
N LEU A 29 4.51 -9.41 -5.18
CA LEU A 29 3.94 -10.66 -4.68
C LEU A 29 2.48 -10.86 -5.12
N GLY A 30 1.89 -9.89 -5.84
CA GLY A 30 0.52 -9.99 -6.33
C GLY A 30 -0.54 -9.91 -5.23
N TYR A 31 -0.22 -9.32 -4.07
CA TYR A 31 -1.17 -9.11 -2.98
C TYR A 31 -2.15 -7.95 -3.21
N ASP A 32 -1.93 -7.15 -4.26
CA ASP A 32 -2.86 -6.09 -4.62
C ASP A 32 -4.24 -6.69 -4.96
N TYR A 33 -5.28 -6.21 -4.29
CA TYR A 33 -6.65 -6.62 -4.58
C TYR A 33 -7.06 -6.21 -5.99
N ALA A 34 -7.65 -7.15 -6.74
CA ALA A 34 -8.03 -6.92 -8.13
C ALA A 34 -8.97 -5.71 -8.28
N GLY A 35 -8.56 -4.80 -9.16
CA GLY A 35 -9.34 -3.63 -9.54
C GLY A 35 -9.22 -2.42 -8.61
N LEU A 36 -8.52 -2.45 -7.48
CA LEU A 36 -8.42 -1.24 -6.63
C LEU A 36 -7.56 -0.14 -7.27
N GLU A 37 -8.18 0.63 -8.18
CA GLU A 37 -7.61 1.81 -8.81
C GLU A 37 -8.07 3.07 -8.06
N VAL A 38 -7.11 3.90 -7.63
CA VAL A 38 -7.41 5.17 -6.95
C VAL A 38 -8.29 6.06 -7.83
N GLY A 39 -9.34 6.63 -7.24
CA GLY A 39 -10.37 7.44 -7.92
C GLY A 39 -11.53 6.63 -8.50
N ARG A 40 -11.41 5.30 -8.58
CA ARG A 40 -12.54 4.44 -8.96
C ARG A 40 -13.62 4.50 -7.89
N TYR A 41 -14.88 4.52 -8.32
CA TYR A 41 -16.02 4.53 -7.40
C TYR A 41 -17.15 3.63 -7.90
N ILE A 42 -17.97 3.15 -6.96
CA ILE A 42 -19.19 2.40 -7.22
C ILE A 42 -20.33 3.11 -6.47
N ILE A 43 -21.50 3.17 -7.10
CA ILE A 43 -22.72 3.65 -6.46
C ILE A 43 -23.67 2.45 -6.36
N TYR A 44 -24.04 2.11 -5.13
CA TYR A 44 -25.01 1.06 -4.84
C TYR A 44 -26.38 1.68 -4.59
N ASP A 45 -27.39 1.13 -5.23
CA ASP A 45 -28.78 1.34 -4.84
C ASP A 45 -29.10 0.35 -3.72
N VAL A 46 -29.50 0.85 -2.57
CA VAL A 46 -29.74 0.05 -1.35
C VAL A 46 -31.18 0.21 -0.92
N ASP A 47 -31.83 -0.93 -0.69
CA ASP A 47 -33.08 -1.08 0.02
C ASP A 47 -32.82 -1.68 1.41
N SER A 48 -33.46 -1.11 2.43
CA SER A 48 -33.37 -1.60 3.80
C SER A 48 -34.78 -1.77 4.35
N PHE A 49 -35.10 -2.98 4.80
CA PHE A 49 -36.37 -3.34 5.42
C PHE A 49 -36.14 -3.67 6.88
N TYR A 50 -36.83 -2.96 7.77
CA TYR A 50 -36.76 -3.16 9.21
C TYR A 50 -38.14 -3.56 9.73
N TYR A 51 -38.20 -4.69 10.44
CA TYR A 51 -39.44 -5.16 11.07
C TYR A 51 -39.56 -4.59 12.48
N ASP A 52 -40.72 -4.00 12.79
CA ASP A 52 -41.09 -3.51 14.12
C ASP A 52 -42.02 -4.52 14.81
N ASP A 53 -41.55 -5.14 15.87
CA ASP A 53 -42.25 -6.14 16.68
C ASP A 53 -43.29 -5.56 17.64
N PHE A 54 -43.31 -4.24 17.87
CA PHE A 54 -44.31 -3.57 18.68
C PHE A 54 -45.55 -3.17 17.89
N THR A 55 -45.37 -2.83 16.61
CA THR A 55 -46.46 -2.39 15.74
C THR A 55 -46.86 -3.43 14.69
N ASP A 56 -46.12 -4.54 14.58
CA ASP A 56 -46.25 -5.55 13.53
C ASP A 56 -46.18 -4.95 12.12
N THR A 57 -45.31 -3.96 11.93
CA THR A 57 -45.12 -3.26 10.65
C THR A 57 -43.71 -3.40 10.10
N ILE A 58 -43.52 -3.07 8.82
CA ILE A 58 -42.22 -3.04 8.16
C ILE A 58 -41.95 -1.61 7.71
N ASP A 59 -40.87 -1.04 8.21
CA ASP A 59 -40.31 0.21 7.72
C ASP A 59 -39.35 -0.07 6.56
N THR A 60 -39.45 0.74 5.52
CA THR A 60 -38.59 0.62 4.34
C THR A 60 -37.84 1.92 4.09
N SER A 61 -36.53 1.81 3.85
CA SER A 61 -35.66 2.93 3.49
C SER A 61 -34.95 2.62 2.18
N TYR A 62 -34.89 3.62 1.29
CA TYR A 62 -34.18 3.55 0.02
C TYR A 62 -33.13 4.65 -0.02
N PHE A 63 -31.89 4.28 -0.29
CA PHE A 63 -30.78 5.24 -0.35
C PHE A 63 -29.68 4.75 -1.27
N LYS A 64 -28.72 5.63 -1.56
CA LYS A 64 -27.54 5.30 -2.37
C LYS A 64 -26.29 5.37 -1.52
N ILE A 65 -25.40 4.40 -1.68
CA ILE A 65 -24.05 4.43 -1.09
C ILE A 65 -23.05 4.67 -2.21
N LYS A 66 -22.15 5.65 -2.02
CA LYS A 66 -21.01 5.87 -2.91
C LYS A 66 -19.74 5.44 -2.20
N GLU A 67 -19.09 4.41 -2.71
CA GLU A 67 -17.77 3.97 -2.25
C GLU A 67 -16.71 4.43 -3.25
N VAL A 68 -15.61 5.00 -2.74
CA VAL A 68 -14.50 5.53 -3.56
C VAL A 68 -13.20 4.93 -3.06
N VAL A 69 -12.36 4.47 -3.98
CA VAL A 69 -10.97 4.11 -3.68
C VAL A 69 -10.18 5.40 -3.54
N ASP A 70 -10.00 5.86 -2.30
CA ASP A 70 -9.46 7.20 -2.03
C ASP A 70 -7.94 7.27 -2.18
N SER A 71 -7.20 6.38 -1.52
CA SER A 71 -5.74 6.45 -1.46
C SER A 71 -5.09 5.08 -1.24
N LYS A 72 -3.82 4.97 -1.65
CA LYS A 72 -2.94 3.83 -1.32
C LYS A 72 -2.06 4.24 -0.14
N PHE A 73 -2.00 3.39 0.88
CA PHE A 73 -1.13 3.58 2.03
C PHE A 73 -0.37 2.29 2.33
N THR A 74 0.82 2.44 2.87
CA THR A 74 1.59 1.32 3.46
C THR A 74 1.26 1.29 4.94
N ASP A 75 0.81 0.14 5.45
CA ASP A 75 0.62 -0.05 6.88
C ASP A 75 1.96 -0.34 7.57
N LEU A 76 1.93 -0.53 8.89
CA LEU A 76 3.12 -0.83 9.68
C LEU A 76 3.38 -2.34 9.78
N GLU A 77 2.66 -3.15 9.01
CA GLU A 77 2.85 -4.60 8.93
C GLU A 77 4.04 -4.85 7.99
N GLY A 78 5.25 -4.84 8.57
CA GLY A 78 6.53 -4.95 7.85
C GLY A 78 6.77 -6.28 7.14
#